data_AF-A0A818CFY7-F1
#
_entry.id   AF-A0A818CFY7-F1
#
_cell.length_a   1.000
_cell.length_b   1.000
_cell.length_c   1.000
_cell.angle_alpha   90.00
_cell.angle_beta   90.00
_cell.angle_gamma   90.00
#
_symmetry.space_group_name_H-M   'P 1'
#
loop_
_entity.id
_entity.type
_entity.pdbx_description
1 polymer ?
#
loop_
_entity_poly.entity_id
_entity_poly.type
_entity_poly.pdbx_seq_one_letter_code
_entity_poly.pdbx_strand_id
1 'polypeptide(L)'
;LDQKEEDRKKQEFKVVRSMEDEHFDDSIISEDATQISGKRKSGNMYEKKNFKIAANQMSNCSDLLSIIFSTMKEYKEAFFVIRLHNQIISYPTVNDTNDLIQCDLMNSGNTFLHFARNENYEFSSLRRAKFSTMALLYELHTSATNKFTYYCN
;
A
#
# COMPACT_ATOMS: atom_id res chain seq x y z
N LEU A 1 31.26 7.84 -16.61
CA LEU A 1 29.81 7.81 -16.32
C LEU A 1 29.51 6.83 -15.19
N ASP A 2 30.16 5.66 -15.17
CA ASP A 2 30.00 4.65 -14.10
C ASP A 2 30.37 5.11 -12.68
N GLN A 3 31.42 5.92 -12.50
CA GLN A 3 31.84 6.38 -11.17
C GLN A 3 30.76 7.22 -10.45
N LYS A 4 30.05 8.07 -11.20
CA LYS A 4 28.99 8.93 -10.66
C LYS A 4 27.73 8.14 -10.26
N GLU A 5 27.46 7.02 -10.93
CA GLU A 5 26.31 6.18 -10.65
C GLU A 5 26.56 5.23 -9.47
N GLU A 6 27.80 4.79 -9.31
CA GLU A 6 28.23 4.01 -8.14
C GLU A 6 28.22 4.86 -6.86
N ASP A 7 28.62 6.13 -6.95
CA ASP A 7 28.57 7.08 -5.82
C ASP A 7 27.12 7.45 -5.45
N ARG A 8 26.22 7.56 -6.44
CA ARG A 8 24.78 7.75 -6.18
C ARG A 8 24.18 6.55 -5.45
N LYS A 9 24.49 5.31 -5.88
CA LYS A 9 24.06 4.10 -5.19
C LYS A 9 24.63 3.98 -3.77
N LYS A 10 25.90 4.39 -3.55
CA LYS A 10 26.50 4.41 -2.20
C LYS A 10 25.85 5.44 -1.28
N GLN A 11 25.47 6.61 -1.80
CA GLN A 11 24.73 7.61 -1.02
C GLN A 11 23.31 7.15 -0.68
N GLU A 12 22.60 6.57 -1.65
CA GLU A 12 21.25 5.99 -1.42
C GLU A 12 21.30 4.87 -0.37
N PHE A 13 22.28 3.97 -0.45
CA PHE A 13 22.46 2.89 0.53
C PHE A 13 22.83 3.40 1.93
N LYS A 14 23.57 4.52 2.01
CA LYS A 14 23.97 5.14 3.27
C LYS A 14 22.79 5.85 3.94
N VAL A 15 21.93 6.53 3.17
CA VAL A 15 20.72 7.18 3.68
C VAL A 15 19.73 6.16 4.24
N VAL A 16 19.50 5.05 3.52
CA VAL A 16 18.64 3.95 3.98
C VAL A 16 19.14 3.37 5.30
N ARG A 17 20.46 3.11 5.40
CA ARG A 17 21.05 2.55 6.62
C ARG A 17 20.99 3.50 7.83
N SER A 18 21.16 4.80 7.62
CA SER A 18 21.00 5.79 8.71
C SER A 18 19.55 5.96 9.19
N MET A 19 18.55 5.51 8.42
CA MET A 19 17.15 5.47 8.88
C MET A 19 16.83 4.20 9.69
N GLU A 20 17.65 3.16 9.58
CA GLU A 20 17.51 1.90 10.34
C GLU A 20 18.17 1.97 11.73
N ASP A 21 19.13 2.88 11.94
CA ASP A 21 19.93 2.99 13.17
C ASP A 21 19.28 3.83 14.30
N GLU A 22 18.07 4.37 14.12
CA GLU A 22 17.26 4.94 15.22
C GLU A 22 16.68 3.79 16.06
N HIS A 23 17.53 3.31 16.96
CA HIS A 23 17.35 2.24 17.93
C HIS A 23 16.06 2.42 18.74
N PHE A 24 15.02 1.63 18.44
CA PHE A 24 13.82 1.51 19.25
C PHE A 24 14.11 0.54 20.42
N ASP A 25 14.43 1.08 21.60
CA ASP A 25 14.50 0.33 22.85
C ASP A 25 13.09 0.22 23.43
N ASP A 26 12.35 -0.82 23.02
CA ASP A 26 11.09 -1.19 23.68
C ASP A 26 11.43 -2.08 24.89
N SER A 27 11.92 -1.44 25.94
CA SER A 27 12.15 -2.08 27.22
C SER A 27 10.80 -2.30 27.93
N ILE A 28 10.05 -3.31 27.50
CA ILE A 28 8.95 -3.85 28.31
C ILE A 28 9.59 -4.62 29.47
N ILE A 29 9.47 -4.02 30.65
CA ILE A 29 9.93 -4.53 31.95
C ILE A 29 9.36 -5.93 32.18
N SER A 30 10.24 -6.92 32.32
CA SER A 30 9.94 -8.21 32.91
C SER A 30 10.49 -8.25 34.34
N GLU A 31 9.62 -8.11 35.33
CA GLU A 31 9.90 -8.56 36.70
C GLU A 31 9.63 -10.06 36.77
N ASP A 32 10.68 -10.89 36.87
CA ASP A 32 11.10 -11.49 38.13
C ASP A 32 12.28 -12.47 37.89
N ALA A 33 13.13 -12.59 38.91
CA ALA A 33 14.48 -13.11 38.88
C ALA A 33 14.57 -14.65 38.79
N THR A 34 15.65 -15.17 38.19
CA THR A 34 16.61 -16.09 38.85
C THR A 34 17.79 -16.52 37.94
N GLN A 35 18.99 -16.11 38.36
CA GLN A 35 20.26 -16.85 38.44
C GLN A 35 21.04 -17.39 37.21
N ILE A 36 22.22 -16.76 37.04
CA ILE A 36 23.59 -17.35 36.99
C ILE A 36 24.18 -17.92 35.66
N SER A 37 25.34 -17.32 35.34
CA SER A 37 26.59 -17.84 34.71
C SER A 37 26.80 -17.80 33.18
N GLY A 38 27.90 -17.14 32.80
CA GLY A 38 28.98 -17.82 32.08
C GLY A 38 29.11 -17.63 30.55
N LYS A 39 29.99 -16.70 30.14
CA LYS A 39 30.98 -16.81 29.04
C LYS A 39 30.54 -17.29 27.63
N ARG A 40 30.68 -16.35 26.67
CA ARG A 40 31.36 -16.41 25.33
C ARG A 40 30.52 -16.22 24.05
N LYS A 41 31.11 -15.39 23.17
CA LYS A 41 31.16 -15.41 21.69
C LYS A 41 29.92 -14.94 20.89
N SER A 42 30.12 -13.76 20.27
CA SER A 42 29.97 -13.47 18.83
C SER A 42 28.84 -14.13 18.06
N GLY A 43 27.95 -13.30 17.50
CA GLY A 43 27.25 -13.59 16.26
C GLY A 43 25.79 -13.18 16.27
N ASN A 44 25.46 -12.08 15.59
CA ASN A 44 24.18 -11.75 14.92
C ASN A 44 22.98 -12.64 15.29
N MET A 45 22.43 -12.45 16.49
CA MET A 45 21.34 -13.26 17.03
C MET A 45 20.08 -12.44 17.33
N TYR A 46 19.96 -11.25 16.75
CA TYR A 46 18.87 -10.31 17.07
C TYR A 46 17.66 -10.45 16.11
N GLU A 47 17.89 -10.76 14.83
CA GLU A 47 16.79 -10.95 13.85
C GLU A 47 15.95 -12.22 14.09
N LYS A 48 16.52 -13.25 14.73
CA LYS A 48 15.84 -14.55 14.91
C LYS A 48 14.97 -14.63 16.17
N LYS A 49 15.04 -13.66 17.07
CA LYS A 49 14.40 -13.76 18.40
C LYS A 49 12.95 -13.26 18.41
N ASN A 50 12.62 -12.24 17.61
CA ASN A 50 11.25 -11.72 17.53
C ASN A 50 10.28 -12.65 16.80
N PHE A 51 10.79 -13.53 15.91
CA PHE A 51 9.95 -14.46 15.13
C PHE A 51 9.63 -15.79 15.84
N LYS A 52 10.31 -16.12 16.95
CA LYS A 52 10.05 -17.37 17.69
C LYS A 52 8.90 -17.26 18.70
N ILE A 53 8.55 -16.05 19.11
CA ILE A 53 7.50 -15.84 20.12
C ILE A 53 6.11 -16.07 19.52
N ALA A 54 5.87 -15.67 18.26
CA ALA A 54 4.63 -15.98 17.55
C ALA A 54 4.49 -17.46 17.15
N ALA A 55 5.60 -18.16 16.94
CA ALA A 55 5.60 -19.57 16.55
C ALA A 55 5.29 -20.53 17.72
N ASN A 56 5.60 -20.14 18.97
CA ASN A 56 5.50 -21.04 20.11
C ASN A 56 4.09 -21.14 20.73
N GLN A 57 3.12 -20.33 20.28
CA GLN A 57 1.74 -20.37 20.79
C GLN A 57 0.72 -21.04 19.84
N MET A 58 1.12 -21.47 18.64
CA MET A 58 0.22 -22.04 17.64
C MET A 58 0.86 -23.23 16.90
N SER A 59 1.07 -24.34 17.60
CA SER A 59 1.66 -25.57 17.03
C SER A 59 0.83 -26.22 15.91
N ASN A 60 -0.44 -25.83 15.73
CA ASN A 60 -1.33 -26.34 14.67
C ASN A 60 -1.51 -25.37 13.48
N CYS A 61 -0.84 -24.20 13.48
CA CYS A 61 -0.97 -23.17 12.44
C CYS A 61 0.34 -22.93 11.65
N SER A 62 1.38 -23.73 11.95
CA SER A 62 2.72 -23.64 11.36
C SER A 62 2.68 -23.63 9.83
N ASP A 63 1.93 -24.55 9.24
CA ASP A 63 1.98 -24.79 7.81
C ASP A 63 1.31 -23.65 7.03
N LEU A 64 0.14 -23.20 7.49
CA LEU A 64 -0.55 -22.06 6.88
C LEU A 64 0.27 -20.77 6.99
N LEU A 65 0.85 -20.49 8.16
CA LEU A 65 1.73 -19.32 8.32
C LEU A 65 2.96 -19.41 7.41
N SER A 66 3.56 -20.59 7.28
CA SER A 66 4.71 -20.80 6.38
C SER A 66 4.34 -20.57 4.92
N ILE A 67 3.14 -21.01 4.50
CA ILE A 67 2.61 -20.77 3.16
C ILE A 67 2.41 -19.28 2.96
N ILE A 68 1.75 -18.59 3.90
CA ILE A 68 1.53 -17.14 3.82
C ILE A 68 2.85 -16.39 3.71
N PHE A 69 3.85 -16.68 4.55
CA PHE A 69 5.15 -16.02 4.48
C PHE A 69 5.91 -16.32 3.19
N SER A 70 5.81 -17.55 2.69
CA SER A 70 6.42 -17.93 1.42
C SER A 70 5.79 -17.18 0.26
N THR A 71 4.45 -17.12 0.21
CA THR A 71 3.69 -16.36 -0.78
C THR A 71 3.96 -14.85 -0.69
N MET A 72 3.99 -14.28 0.52
CA MET A 72 4.35 -12.87 0.73
C MET A 72 5.75 -12.58 0.21
N LYS A 73 6.71 -13.48 0.46
CA LYS A 73 8.09 -13.32 -0.02
C LYS A 73 8.19 -13.46 -1.53
N GLU A 74 7.46 -14.39 -2.13
CA GLU A 74 7.40 -14.62 -3.58
C GLU A 74 6.85 -13.40 -4.32
N TYR A 75 5.79 -12.78 -3.81
CA TYR A 75 5.11 -11.65 -4.46
C TYR A 75 5.43 -10.28 -3.85
N LYS A 76 6.48 -10.16 -3.02
CA LYS A 76 6.80 -8.91 -2.31
C LYS A 76 6.96 -7.68 -3.20
N GLU A 77 7.38 -7.88 -4.46
CA GLU A 77 7.60 -6.78 -5.41
C GLU A 77 6.31 -6.27 -6.07
N ALA A 78 5.20 -7.01 -5.93
CA ALA A 78 3.90 -6.61 -6.42
C ALA A 78 3.09 -5.77 -5.41
N PHE A 79 3.50 -5.73 -4.14
CA PHE A 79 2.77 -5.06 -3.06
C PHE A 79 3.64 -3.99 -2.39
N PHE A 80 3.08 -2.78 -2.26
CA PHE A 80 3.76 -1.66 -1.63
C PHE A 80 3.13 -1.35 -0.28
N VAL A 81 3.96 -1.25 0.75
CA VAL A 81 3.54 -0.73 2.07
C VAL A 81 4.04 0.70 2.17
N ILE A 82 3.10 1.66 2.10
CA ILE A 82 3.41 3.08 2.18
C ILE A 82 3.08 3.57 3.59
N ARG A 83 4.10 3.94 4.35
CA ARG A 83 3.94 4.57 5.66
C ARG A 83 3.81 6.08 5.49
N LEU A 84 2.58 6.60 5.61
CA LEU A 84 2.30 8.03 5.50
C LEU A 84 2.59 8.81 6.81
N HIS A 85 2.53 8.12 7.95
CA HIS A 85 2.63 8.73 9.28
C HIS A 85 3.56 7.94 10.20
N ASN A 86 4.18 8.63 11.17
CA ASN A 86 4.95 7.98 12.22
C ASN A 86 4.02 7.54 13.37
N GLN A 87 4.19 6.32 13.88
CA GLN A 87 3.28 5.69 14.85
C GLN A 87 3.26 6.33 16.26
N ILE A 88 4.13 7.33 16.49
CA ILE A 88 4.39 7.90 17.82
C ILE A 88 3.37 9.01 18.19
N ILE A 89 2.50 9.42 17.27
CA ILE A 89 1.62 10.58 17.46
C ILE A 89 0.15 10.12 17.46
N SER A 90 -0.64 10.59 18.44
CA SER A 90 -2.10 10.42 18.42
C SER A 90 -2.69 11.38 17.39
N TYR A 91 -3.44 10.83 16.42
CA TYR A 91 -4.02 11.60 15.32
C TYR A 91 -5.50 11.91 15.59
N PRO A 92 -6.01 13.07 15.14
CA PRO A 92 -7.44 13.34 15.16
C PRO A 92 -8.19 12.36 14.27
N THR A 93 -9.48 12.18 14.54
CA THR A 93 -10.38 11.38 13.70
C THR A 93 -10.38 11.92 12.27
N VAL A 94 -10.21 11.04 11.28
CA VAL A 94 -10.32 11.40 9.87
C VAL A 94 -11.75 11.87 9.59
N ASN A 95 -11.91 13.11 9.13
CA ASN A 95 -13.18 13.68 8.73
C ASN A 95 -13.09 14.10 7.26
N ASP A 96 -13.80 13.40 6.38
CA ASP A 96 -13.91 13.76 4.97
C ASP A 96 -15.00 14.83 4.81
N THR A 97 -14.61 16.01 4.34
CA THR A 97 -15.53 17.14 4.15
C THR A 97 -16.25 17.10 2.80
N ASN A 98 -15.91 16.15 1.93
CA ASN A 98 -16.51 16.07 0.61
C ASN A 98 -17.86 15.35 0.65
N ASP A 99 -18.81 15.86 -0.11
CA ASP A 99 -20.10 15.20 -0.30
C ASP A 99 -19.94 13.89 -1.08
N LEU A 100 -20.82 12.93 -0.79
CA LEU A 100 -20.89 11.70 -1.56
C LEU A 100 -21.40 11.99 -2.98
N ILE A 101 -20.58 11.66 -3.98
CA ILE A 101 -20.96 11.76 -5.39
C ILE A 101 -21.53 10.41 -5.85
N GLN A 102 -22.83 10.37 -6.12
CA GLN A 102 -23.45 9.19 -6.72
C GLN A 102 -23.27 9.20 -8.23
N CYS A 103 -22.46 8.27 -8.76
CA CYS A 103 -22.22 8.12 -10.19
C CYS A 103 -22.08 6.65 -10.56
N ASP A 104 -23.18 6.02 -11.02
CA ASP A 104 -23.21 4.59 -11.36
C ASP A 104 -22.17 4.24 -12.43
N LEU A 105 -22.01 5.12 -13.42
CA LEU A 105 -21.03 4.97 -14.51
C LEU A 105 -19.59 4.84 -14.00
N MET A 106 -19.23 5.61 -12.96
CA MET A 106 -17.86 5.68 -12.40
C MET A 106 -17.69 4.87 -11.11
N ASN A 107 -18.71 4.12 -10.69
CA ASN A 107 -18.68 3.33 -9.45
C ASN A 107 -17.66 2.17 -9.50
N SER A 108 -17.34 1.67 -10.69
CA SER A 108 -16.27 0.68 -10.88
C SER A 108 -15.57 0.84 -12.23
N GLY A 109 -14.31 0.41 -12.30
CA GLY A 109 -13.58 0.36 -13.58
C GLY A 109 -14.28 -0.53 -14.61
N ASN A 110 -14.96 -1.61 -14.16
CA ASN A 110 -15.71 -2.50 -15.05
C ASN A 110 -16.93 -1.83 -15.66
N THR A 111 -17.66 -0.99 -14.90
CA THR A 111 -18.83 -0.25 -15.40
C THR A 111 -18.41 0.70 -16.51
N PHE A 112 -17.36 1.49 -16.26
CA PHE A 112 -16.79 2.39 -17.27
C PHE A 112 -16.30 1.62 -18.51
N LEU A 113 -15.58 0.51 -18.33
CA LEU A 113 -15.10 -0.30 -19.46
C LEU A 113 -16.24 -0.95 -20.25
N HIS A 114 -17.33 -1.37 -19.60
CA HIS A 114 -18.50 -1.90 -20.28
C HIS A 114 -19.18 -0.81 -21.12
N PHE A 115 -19.41 0.36 -20.54
CA PHE A 115 -19.92 1.53 -21.25
C PHE A 115 -19.05 1.90 -22.46
N ALA A 116 -17.74 2.03 -22.27
CA ALA A 116 -16.82 2.39 -23.34
C ALA A 116 -16.80 1.35 -24.47
N ARG A 117 -16.90 0.05 -24.16
CA ARG A 117 -16.97 -1.02 -25.17
C ARG A 117 -18.28 -0.97 -25.95
N ASN A 118 -19.41 -0.76 -25.28
CA ASN A 118 -20.71 -0.70 -25.94
C ASN A 118 -20.79 0.45 -26.94
N GLU A 119 -20.26 1.62 -26.56
CA GLU A 119 -20.27 2.84 -27.39
C GLU A 119 -19.04 2.98 -28.30
N ASN A 120 -18.15 1.98 -28.33
CA ASN A 120 -16.90 1.99 -29.10
C ASN A 120 -15.97 3.19 -28.79
N TYR A 121 -15.98 3.64 -27.53
CA TYR A 121 -15.05 4.65 -27.03
C TYR A 121 -13.69 4.02 -26.77
N GLU A 122 -12.70 4.55 -27.48
CA GLU A 122 -11.34 4.07 -27.42
C GLU A 122 -10.34 5.16 -27.04
N PHE A 123 -9.26 4.73 -26.39
CA PHE A 123 -8.14 5.57 -25.96
C PHE A 123 -6.85 5.20 -26.69
N SER A 124 -6.97 4.70 -27.93
CA SER A 124 -5.87 4.18 -28.75
C SER A 124 -5.09 5.24 -29.53
N SER A 125 -5.60 6.48 -29.62
CA SER A 125 -4.87 7.62 -30.19
C SER A 125 -5.38 8.93 -29.59
N LEU A 126 -4.61 10.01 -29.71
CA LEU A 126 -5.01 11.32 -29.15
C LEU A 126 -6.37 11.78 -29.67
N ARG A 127 -6.65 11.63 -30.97
CA ARG A 127 -7.94 12.03 -31.56
C ARG A 127 -9.09 11.21 -30.97
N ARG A 128 -8.90 9.90 -30.81
CA ARG A 128 -9.92 9.00 -30.27
C ARG A 128 -10.12 9.23 -28.77
N ALA A 129 -9.04 9.38 -28.01
CA ALA A 129 -9.10 9.73 -26.59
C ALA A 129 -9.85 11.05 -26.36
N LYS A 130 -9.58 12.10 -27.15
CA LYS A 130 -10.32 13.37 -27.05
C LYS A 130 -11.81 13.19 -27.28
N PHE A 131 -12.19 12.43 -28.32
CA PHE A 131 -13.60 12.14 -28.59
C PHE A 131 -14.25 11.35 -27.45
N SER A 132 -13.62 10.26 -27.02
CA SER A 132 -14.09 9.40 -25.92
C SER A 132 -14.20 10.17 -24.59
N THR A 133 -13.25 11.05 -24.29
CA THR A 133 -13.31 11.93 -23.12
C THR A 133 -14.46 12.93 -23.22
N MET A 134 -14.67 13.56 -24.39
CA MET A 134 -15.80 14.48 -24.57
C MET A 134 -17.15 13.77 -24.39
N ALA A 135 -17.30 12.55 -24.95
CA ALA A 135 -18.50 11.76 -24.79
C ALA A 135 -18.72 11.33 -23.32
N LEU A 136 -17.66 10.90 -22.63
CA LEU A 136 -17.72 10.59 -21.21
C LEU A 136 -18.15 11.80 -20.37
N LEU A 137 -17.56 12.98 -20.61
CA LEU A 137 -17.93 14.21 -19.92
C LEU A 137 -19.40 14.56 -20.15
N TYR A 138 -19.88 14.42 -21.38
CA TYR A 138 -21.28 14.64 -21.70
C TYR A 138 -22.19 13.70 -20.89
N GLU A 139 -21.88 12.40 -20.83
CA GLU A 139 -22.67 11.45 -20.06
C GLU A 139 -22.64 11.73 -18.55
N LEU A 140 -21.48 12.10 -18.01
CA LEU A 140 -21.34 12.45 -16.60
C LEU A 140 -22.18 13.69 -16.23
N HIS A 141 -22.15 14.72 -17.07
CA HIS A 141 -22.95 15.92 -16.85
C HIS A 141 -24.45 15.63 -16.99
N THR A 142 -24.86 14.91 -18.03
CA THR A 142 -26.28 14.65 -18.32
C THR A 142 -26.91 13.65 -17.34
N SER A 143 -26.13 12.69 -16.85
CA SER A 143 -26.58 11.73 -15.85
C SER A 143 -26.72 12.36 -14.45
N ALA A 144 -25.88 13.35 -14.13
CA ALA A 144 -25.94 14.06 -12.86
C ALA A 144 -27.05 15.13 -12.81
N THR A 145 -27.35 15.77 -13.94
CA THR A 145 -28.44 16.73 -14.04
C THR A 145 -29.69 16.01 -14.56
N ASN A 146 -30.63 15.65 -13.67
CA ASN A 146 -31.95 15.09 -14.00
C ASN A 146 -32.41 15.48 -15.42
N LYS A 147 -32.51 14.49 -16.31
CA LYS A 147 -32.89 14.58 -17.73
C LYS A 147 -33.67 15.86 -18.05
N PHE A 148 -33.03 16.81 -18.74
CA PHE A 148 -33.73 17.95 -19.35
C PHE A 148 -34.81 17.39 -20.28
N THR A 149 -36.06 17.40 -19.82
CA THR A 149 -37.19 17.03 -20.65
C THR A 149 -37.50 18.25 -21.50
N TYR A 150 -36.93 18.32 -22.70
CA TYR A 150 -37.30 19.33 -23.68
C TYR A 150 -38.67 18.94 -24.26
N TYR A 151 -39.73 19.51 -23.70
CA TYR A 151 -41.02 19.58 -24.39
C TYR A 151 -40.95 20.78 -25.35
N CYS A 152 -40.94 20.53 -26.65
CA CYS A 152 -41.18 21.59 -27.64
C CYS A 152 -42.68 21.90 -27.67
N ASN A 153 -43.04 23.17 -27.53
CA ASN A 153 -44.35 23.72 -27.94
C ASN A 153 -44.20 24.37 -29.32
#